data_AF-A0A523LB99-F1
#
_entry.id   AF-A0A523LB99-F1
#
_cell.length_a   1.000
_cell.length_b   1.000
_cell.length_c   1.000
_cell.angle_alpha   90.00
_cell.angle_beta   90.00
_cell.angle_gamma   90.00
#
_symmetry.space_group_name_H-M   'P 1'
#
loop_
_entity.id
_entity.type
_entity.pdbx_description
1 polymer ?
#
loop_
_entity_poly.entity_id
_entity_poly.type
_entity_poly.pdbx_seq_one_letter_code
_entity_poly.pdbx_strand_id
1 'polypeptide(L)'
;MLEPVDYLNPDVPARLPWHEVPVIRASADTLRGYGCLVDDAEKHEIEIVQWPAQGWRPVDTDTGNEGGVVGGVFHTEWVGDVLKAHNDAVQGEYVLGWRCNPGDVNTGKKQDVADRVLLWHLNYHPDGGQLFFPQQKQPFVVPLALPGDDLTLERIVAFWCDGSQGLYINPGIWHDGVFPVMRKQSFLDRQGRVHARVSCNIAAEFGVFLHVSLSESLESLEG
;
A
#
# COMPACT_ATOMS: atom_id res chain seq x y z
N MET A 1 21.01 -16.21 -1.44
CA MET A 1 20.41 -15.04 -0.79
C MET A 1 19.53 -14.39 -1.82
N LEU A 2 18.33 -13.93 -1.44
CA LEU A 2 17.51 -13.12 -2.33
C LEU A 2 18.19 -11.75 -2.49
N GLU A 3 18.20 -11.21 -3.70
CA GLU A 3 18.68 -9.84 -3.94
C GLU A 3 17.65 -8.83 -3.40
N PRO A 4 18.08 -7.64 -2.95
CA PRO A 4 17.16 -6.57 -2.61
C PRO A 4 16.29 -6.22 -3.81
N VAL A 5 14.99 -6.02 -3.56
CA VAL A 5 14.07 -5.56 -4.61
C VAL A 5 14.47 -4.14 -5.04
N ASP A 6 14.72 -3.95 -6.34
CA ASP A 6 14.94 -2.62 -6.92
C ASP A 6 13.58 -1.94 -7.20
N TYR A 7 13.14 -1.10 -6.27
CA TYR A 7 11.90 -0.36 -6.40
C TYR A 7 11.97 0.80 -7.40
N LEU A 8 13.17 1.23 -7.79
CA LEU A 8 13.35 2.30 -8.77
C LEU A 8 13.32 1.77 -10.20
N ASN A 9 13.74 0.51 -10.39
CA ASN A 9 13.69 -0.21 -11.64
C ASN A 9 13.06 -1.60 -11.44
N PRO A 10 11.71 -1.68 -11.26
CA PRO A 10 11.05 -2.96 -11.03
C PRO A 10 11.35 -3.96 -12.15
N ASP A 11 11.76 -5.18 -11.77
CA ASP A 11 11.96 -6.28 -12.70
C ASP A 11 10.60 -6.85 -13.13
N VAL A 12 10.01 -6.22 -14.14
CA VAL A 12 8.70 -6.56 -14.68
C VAL A 12 8.73 -6.56 -16.22
N PRO A 13 7.95 -7.42 -16.89
CA PRO A 13 7.82 -7.37 -18.33
C PRO A 13 7.25 -6.04 -18.81
N ALA A 14 7.68 -5.60 -20.00
CA ALA A 14 7.20 -4.36 -20.60
C ALA A 14 5.67 -4.34 -20.84
N ARG A 15 5.04 -5.50 -20.96
CA ARG A 15 3.59 -5.64 -21.14
C ARG A 15 3.10 -6.95 -20.52
N LEU A 16 2.01 -6.87 -19.76
CA LEU A 16 1.25 -8.01 -19.25
C LEU A 16 -0.26 -7.75 -19.38
N PRO A 17 -1.10 -8.80 -19.35
CA PRO A 17 -2.53 -8.63 -19.12
C PRO A 17 -2.80 -7.98 -17.76
N TRP A 18 -3.99 -7.39 -17.61
CA TRP A 18 -4.40 -6.70 -16.39
C TRP A 18 -5.45 -7.52 -15.65
N HIS A 19 -5.38 -7.52 -14.32
CA HIS A 19 -6.39 -8.07 -13.44
C HIS A 19 -7.13 -6.92 -12.75
N GLU A 20 -8.44 -6.84 -12.93
CA GLU A 20 -9.27 -5.80 -12.32
C GLU A 20 -9.37 -6.02 -10.81
N VAL A 21 -8.96 -5.01 -10.04
CA VAL A 21 -9.11 -5.02 -8.57
C VAL A 21 -10.40 -4.29 -8.21
N PRO A 22 -11.34 -4.93 -7.48
CA PRO A 22 -12.55 -4.25 -7.05
C PRO A 22 -12.21 -3.07 -6.14
N VAL A 23 -12.83 -1.92 -6.41
CA VAL A 23 -12.69 -0.72 -5.58
C VAL A 23 -13.96 -0.54 -4.76
N ILE A 24 -13.85 -0.44 -3.44
CA ILE A 24 -14.97 -0.20 -2.54
C ILE A 24 -14.71 0.99 -1.62
N ARG A 25 -15.77 1.65 -1.14
CA ARG A 25 -15.64 2.77 -0.21
C ARG A 25 -15.11 2.31 1.15
N ALA A 26 -14.11 3.00 1.67
CA ALA A 26 -13.61 2.78 3.02
C ALA A 26 -14.63 3.24 4.06
N SER A 27 -14.89 2.38 5.03
CA SER A 27 -15.79 2.60 6.16
C SER A 27 -15.38 1.68 7.31
N ALA A 28 -15.93 1.90 8.51
CA ALA A 28 -15.69 1.01 9.64
C ALA A 28 -16.08 -0.46 9.36
N ASP A 29 -17.12 -0.69 8.55
CA ASP A 29 -17.59 -2.03 8.22
C ASP A 29 -16.75 -2.69 7.13
N THR A 30 -16.43 -1.96 6.05
CA THR A 30 -15.65 -2.50 4.93
C THR A 30 -14.19 -2.76 5.30
N LEU A 31 -13.62 -2.00 6.24
CA LEU A 31 -12.24 -2.17 6.72
C LEU A 31 -12.09 -3.23 7.81
N ARG A 32 -13.16 -3.93 8.20
CA ARG A 32 -13.12 -4.93 9.27
C ARG A 32 -12.07 -6.00 8.96
N GLY A 33 -11.10 -6.16 9.87
CA GLY A 33 -9.97 -7.07 9.72
C GLY A 33 -8.74 -6.46 9.04
N TYR A 34 -8.93 -5.46 8.18
CA TYR A 34 -7.83 -4.75 7.50
C TYR A 34 -7.24 -3.62 8.34
N GLY A 35 -8.06 -2.93 9.12
CA GLY A 35 -7.65 -1.75 9.87
C GLY A 35 -8.82 -0.84 10.20
N CYS A 36 -8.60 0.48 10.20
CA CYS A 36 -9.66 1.45 10.49
C CYS A 36 -9.39 2.85 9.93
N LEU A 37 -10.44 3.66 9.86
CA LEU A 37 -10.33 5.09 9.59
C LEU A 37 -9.91 5.84 10.86
N VAL A 38 -9.08 6.86 10.70
CA VAL A 38 -8.46 7.62 11.79
C VAL A 38 -8.80 9.10 11.65
N ASP A 39 -9.41 9.69 12.67
CA ASP A 39 -9.76 11.12 12.71
C ASP A 39 -8.56 12.02 13.09
N ASP A 40 -7.68 11.51 13.94
CA ASP A 40 -6.57 12.26 14.50
C ASP A 40 -5.31 11.38 14.56
N ALA A 41 -4.36 11.66 13.68
CA ALA A 41 -3.14 10.88 13.56
C ALA A 41 -2.24 10.93 14.80
N GLU A 42 -2.31 11.98 15.64
CA GLU A 42 -1.47 12.10 16.83
C GLU A 42 -2.01 11.24 17.98
N LYS A 43 -3.32 11.01 18.01
CA LYS A 43 -3.99 10.20 19.04
C LYS A 43 -4.05 8.71 18.72
N HIS A 44 -3.75 8.32 17.49
CA HIS A 44 -3.77 6.93 17.09
C HIS A 44 -2.45 6.24 17.46
N GLU A 45 -2.53 5.10 18.12
CA GLU A 45 -1.36 4.28 18.44
C GLU A 45 -1.05 3.34 17.28
N ILE A 46 0.23 3.14 16.98
CA ILE A 46 0.66 2.16 15.98
C ILE A 46 0.97 0.86 16.72
N GLU A 47 0.23 -0.20 16.42
CA GLU A 47 0.51 -1.53 16.94
C GLU A 47 1.92 -1.98 16.51
N ILE A 48 2.72 -2.43 17.48
CA ILE A 48 3.99 -3.11 17.28
C ILE A 48 3.82 -4.56 17.73
N VAL A 49 4.08 -5.49 16.81
CA VAL A 49 3.84 -6.92 17.03
C VAL A 49 5.04 -7.53 17.75
N GLN A 50 4.76 -8.36 18.75
CA GLN A 50 5.79 -9.18 19.38
C GLN A 50 6.36 -10.17 18.35
N TRP A 51 7.68 -10.14 18.18
CA TRP A 51 8.39 -11.03 17.26
C TRP A 51 7.95 -12.49 17.49
N PRO A 52 7.61 -13.24 16.43
CA PRO A 52 7.11 -14.59 16.60
C PRO A 52 8.23 -15.54 17.03
N ALA A 53 7.88 -16.53 17.87
CA ALA A 53 8.76 -17.65 18.13
C ALA A 53 8.93 -18.51 16.86
N GLN A 54 10.16 -18.97 16.60
CA GLN A 54 10.46 -19.87 15.48
C GLN A 54 10.00 -21.32 15.69
N GLY A 55 9.59 -21.67 16.92
CA GLY A 55 9.22 -23.02 17.30
C GLY A 55 8.32 -23.02 18.53
N TRP A 56 8.30 -24.12 19.27
CA TRP A 56 7.34 -24.32 20.38
C TRP A 56 7.62 -23.51 21.65
N ARG A 57 8.83 -22.95 21.80
CA ARG A 57 9.17 -22.12 22.98
C ARG A 57 8.66 -20.70 22.73
N PRO A 58 7.83 -20.12 23.62
CA PRO A 58 7.31 -18.78 23.42
C PRO A 58 8.40 -17.72 23.59
N VAL A 59 8.15 -16.53 23.07
CA VAL A 59 8.88 -15.32 23.45
C VAL A 59 8.42 -14.89 24.84
N ASP A 60 9.35 -14.42 25.67
CA ASP A 60 9.05 -13.99 27.03
C ASP A 60 8.07 -12.81 27.02
N THR A 61 7.21 -12.74 28.03
CA THR A 61 6.25 -11.64 28.19
C THR A 61 6.99 -10.30 28.23
N ASP A 62 6.40 -9.27 27.60
CA ASP A 62 6.94 -7.92 27.50
C ASP A 62 8.28 -7.77 26.74
N THR A 63 8.63 -8.77 25.91
CA THR A 63 9.81 -8.71 25.02
C THR A 63 9.45 -8.90 23.55
N GLY A 64 10.30 -8.51 22.61
CA GLY A 64 10.12 -8.74 21.17
C GLY A 64 9.22 -7.73 20.44
N ASN A 65 8.70 -6.71 21.12
CA ASN A 65 7.88 -5.61 20.56
C ASN A 65 8.50 -4.22 20.82
N GLU A 66 9.78 -4.15 21.16
CA GLU A 66 10.48 -2.92 21.56
C GLU A 66 11.01 -2.10 20.37
N GLY A 67 10.76 -2.55 19.13
CA GLY A 67 11.21 -1.87 17.92
C GLY A 67 10.71 -0.42 17.82
N GLY A 68 9.53 -0.15 18.37
CA GLY A 68 8.93 1.19 18.41
C GLY A 68 8.47 1.70 17.06
N VAL A 69 8.06 2.97 17.04
CA VAL A 69 7.44 3.62 15.88
C VAL A 69 8.40 4.63 15.26
N VAL A 70 8.36 4.74 13.94
CA VAL A 70 8.99 5.82 13.16
C VAL A 70 7.90 6.57 12.39
N GLY A 71 8.12 7.84 12.09
CA GLY A 71 7.19 8.62 11.27
C GLY A 71 7.91 9.61 10.38
N GLY A 72 7.22 10.04 9.34
CA GLY A 72 7.71 10.94 8.30
C GLY A 72 6.59 11.34 7.35
N VAL A 73 6.94 11.93 6.21
CA VAL A 73 5.98 12.18 5.14
C VAL A 73 6.18 11.14 4.04
N PHE A 74 5.08 10.52 3.62
CA PHE A 74 5.02 9.70 2.41
C PHE A 74 4.53 10.57 1.26
N HIS A 75 5.40 10.80 0.29
CA HIS A 75 5.12 11.63 -0.88
C HIS A 75 4.75 10.73 -2.05
N THR A 76 3.73 11.12 -2.81
CA THR A 76 3.32 10.44 -4.03
C THR A 76 3.21 11.45 -5.16
N GLU A 77 3.76 11.15 -6.33
CA GLU A 77 3.69 12.02 -7.50
C GLU A 77 3.65 11.23 -8.80
N TRP A 78 2.73 11.63 -9.68
CA TRP A 78 2.70 11.22 -11.08
C TRP A 78 3.75 11.99 -11.90
N VAL A 79 4.70 11.26 -12.48
CA VAL A 79 5.69 11.78 -13.43
C VAL A 79 5.40 11.22 -14.82
N GLY A 80 4.53 11.92 -15.55
CA GLY A 80 3.93 11.40 -16.79
C GLY A 80 3.04 10.20 -16.47
N ASP A 81 3.35 9.04 -17.06
CA ASP A 81 2.60 7.80 -16.83
C ASP A 81 3.16 6.93 -15.66
N VAL A 82 4.14 7.41 -14.89
CA VAL A 82 4.74 6.67 -13.76
C VAL A 82 4.29 7.25 -12.42
N LEU A 83 3.76 6.42 -11.52
CA LEU A 83 3.49 6.82 -10.13
C LEU A 83 4.73 6.53 -9.29
N LYS A 84 5.33 7.60 -8.76
CA LYS A 84 6.50 7.52 -7.88
C LYS A 84 6.11 7.82 -6.44
N ALA A 85 6.85 7.25 -5.50
CA ALA A 85 6.74 7.60 -4.10
C ALA A 85 8.10 7.75 -3.41
N HIS A 86 8.10 8.53 -2.34
CA HIS A 86 9.23 8.67 -1.42
C HIS A 86 8.72 8.60 0.01
N ASN A 87 9.36 7.81 0.86
CA ASN A 87 9.00 7.68 2.27
C ASN A 87 10.12 8.24 3.15
N ASP A 88 9.88 9.41 3.76
CA ASP A 88 10.84 10.06 4.65
C ASP A 88 11.13 9.24 5.93
N ALA A 89 10.17 8.42 6.38
CA ALA A 89 10.26 7.64 7.63
C ALA A 89 11.32 6.53 7.54
N VAL A 90 11.52 5.95 6.35
CA VAL A 90 12.45 4.84 6.10
C VAL A 90 13.45 5.12 4.97
N GLN A 91 13.49 6.36 4.45
CA GLN A 91 14.36 6.80 3.35
C GLN A 91 14.17 5.98 2.05
N GLY A 92 12.94 5.52 1.78
CA GLY A 92 12.64 4.67 0.63
C GLY A 92 12.22 5.48 -0.60
N GLU A 93 12.59 5.02 -1.79
CA GLU A 93 12.13 5.57 -3.08
C GLU A 93 11.53 4.45 -3.95
N TYR A 94 10.40 4.74 -4.60
CA TYR A 94 9.58 3.71 -5.23
C TYR A 94 8.99 4.15 -6.56
N VAL A 95 8.91 3.21 -7.50
CA VAL A 95 7.91 3.17 -8.57
C VAL A 95 6.78 2.29 -8.10
N LEU A 96 5.66 2.90 -7.70
CA LEU A 96 4.48 2.18 -7.23
C LEU A 96 3.71 1.52 -8.39
N GLY A 97 3.75 2.12 -9.57
CA GLY A 97 3.06 1.59 -10.74
C GLY A 97 2.99 2.58 -11.89
N TRP A 98 2.12 2.26 -12.85
CA TRP A 98 2.03 3.01 -14.12
C TRP A 98 0.58 3.24 -14.55
N ARG A 99 0.32 4.21 -15.44
CA ARG A 99 -1.01 4.38 -16.08
C ARG A 99 -1.28 3.41 -17.21
N CYS A 100 -0.21 2.87 -17.78
CA CYS A 100 -0.23 1.96 -18.92
C CYS A 100 0.86 0.90 -18.69
N ASN A 101 0.93 -0.08 -19.57
CA ASN A 101 2.00 -1.07 -19.50
C ASN A 101 3.38 -0.36 -19.52
N PRO A 102 4.38 -0.83 -18.75
CA PRO A 102 5.68 -0.15 -18.64
C PRO A 102 6.36 0.18 -19.97
N GLY A 103 6.18 -0.66 -21.00
CA GLY A 103 6.72 -0.45 -22.34
C GLY A 103 6.07 0.67 -23.15
N ASP A 104 4.91 1.18 -22.73
CA ASP A 104 4.16 2.25 -23.38
C ASP A 104 4.27 3.60 -22.64
N VAL A 105 5.06 3.66 -21.56
CA VAL A 105 5.18 4.83 -20.69
C VAL A 105 5.68 6.06 -21.45
N ASN A 106 4.98 7.18 -21.28
CA ASN A 106 5.42 8.48 -21.78
C ASN A 106 5.62 9.47 -20.63
N THR A 107 6.87 9.67 -20.22
CA THR A 107 7.23 10.63 -19.16
C THR A 107 7.14 12.09 -19.59
N GLY A 108 7.07 12.37 -20.90
CA GLY A 108 6.94 13.72 -21.47
C GLY A 108 5.49 14.17 -21.68
N LYS A 109 4.51 13.30 -21.41
CA LYS A 109 3.08 13.61 -21.54
C LYS A 109 2.68 14.71 -20.54
N LYS A 110 1.83 15.65 -20.98
CA LYS A 110 1.22 16.62 -20.05
C LYS A 110 0.46 15.86 -18.98
N GLN A 111 0.75 16.20 -17.73
CA GLN A 111 0.22 15.50 -16.57
C GLN A 111 -1.21 15.95 -16.31
N ASP A 112 -2.14 15.05 -16.56
CA ASP A 112 -3.53 15.09 -16.12
C ASP A 112 -3.71 14.28 -14.82
N VAL A 113 -4.91 14.29 -14.24
CA VAL A 113 -5.25 13.38 -13.14
C VAL A 113 -5.23 11.94 -13.67
N ALA A 114 -4.72 10.99 -12.87
CA ALA A 114 -4.75 9.58 -13.24
C ALA A 114 -6.12 8.98 -12.97
N ASP A 115 -6.57 8.12 -13.88
CA ASP A 115 -7.79 7.33 -13.74
C ASP A 115 -7.53 5.94 -13.14
N ARG A 116 -6.27 5.47 -13.15
CA ARG A 116 -5.87 4.15 -12.65
C ARG A 116 -4.39 4.06 -12.28
N VAL A 117 -4.06 2.98 -11.57
CA VAL A 117 -2.69 2.48 -11.35
C VAL A 117 -2.63 1.02 -11.80
N LEU A 118 -1.61 0.69 -12.60
CA LEU A 118 -1.16 -0.68 -12.85
C LEU A 118 -0.06 -1.00 -11.84
N LEU A 119 -0.44 -1.74 -10.81
CA LEU A 119 0.41 -2.14 -9.70
C LEU A 119 1.06 -3.50 -10.00
N TRP A 120 2.34 -3.62 -9.64
CA TRP A 120 3.15 -4.80 -9.89
C TRP A 120 3.56 -5.57 -8.63
N HIS A 121 3.31 -4.99 -7.45
CA HIS A 121 3.85 -5.46 -6.20
C HIS A 121 2.86 -5.25 -5.06
N LEU A 122 2.91 -6.14 -4.08
CA LEU A 122 2.33 -5.95 -2.75
C LEU A 122 3.35 -6.38 -1.72
N ASN A 123 3.20 -5.89 -0.50
CA ASN A 123 4.01 -6.29 0.64
C ASN A 123 3.20 -6.20 1.93
N TYR A 124 3.74 -6.75 3.01
CA TYR A 124 3.23 -6.49 4.34
C TYR A 124 4.38 -6.31 5.34
N HIS A 125 4.03 -5.66 6.45
CA HIS A 125 4.92 -5.42 7.58
C HIS A 125 4.52 -6.32 8.76
N PRO A 126 5.32 -7.35 9.11
CA PRO A 126 5.02 -8.20 10.26
C PRO A 126 5.39 -7.55 11.59
N ASP A 127 6.21 -6.50 11.60
CA ASP A 127 6.68 -5.85 12.84
C ASP A 127 5.66 -4.86 13.43
N GLY A 128 4.74 -4.35 12.63
CA GLY A 128 3.74 -3.41 13.10
C GLY A 128 2.77 -2.95 12.02
N GLY A 129 1.77 -2.19 12.44
CA GLY A 129 0.83 -1.56 11.52
C GLY A 129 1.41 -0.30 10.87
N GLN A 130 0.65 0.28 9.95
CA GLN A 130 1.03 1.49 9.25
C GLN A 130 -0.16 2.44 9.10
N LEU A 131 0.07 3.71 9.40
CA LEU A 131 -0.91 4.79 9.27
C LEU A 131 -0.50 5.73 8.14
N PHE A 132 -1.42 5.96 7.20
CA PHE A 132 -1.34 7.06 6.25
C PHE A 132 -2.44 8.07 6.52
N PHE A 133 -2.07 9.32 6.79
CA PHE A 133 -3.03 10.40 7.03
C PHE A 133 -2.89 11.52 5.98
N PRO A 134 -3.91 11.81 5.16
CA PRO A 134 -3.81 12.73 4.03
C PRO A 134 -3.60 14.18 4.48
N GLN A 135 -2.50 14.81 4.09
CA GLN A 135 -2.21 16.19 4.48
C GLN A 135 -3.08 17.21 3.73
N GLN A 136 -3.42 16.93 2.47
CA GLN A 136 -4.22 17.82 1.63
C GLN A 136 -5.74 17.56 1.72
N LYS A 137 -6.16 16.58 2.53
CA LYS A 137 -7.56 16.13 2.63
C LYS A 137 -8.20 15.83 1.27
N GLN A 138 -7.44 15.17 0.40
CA GLN A 138 -7.90 14.73 -0.92
C GLN A 138 -8.11 13.21 -0.91
N PRO A 139 -9.02 12.68 -1.74
CA PRO A 139 -9.23 11.25 -1.83
C PRO A 139 -7.98 10.48 -2.25
N PHE A 140 -7.92 9.21 -1.87
CA PHE A 140 -6.84 8.30 -2.22
C PHE A 140 -7.33 6.85 -2.19
N VAL A 141 -6.59 5.96 -2.85
CA VAL A 141 -6.93 4.54 -2.96
C VAL A 141 -5.82 3.69 -2.37
N VAL A 142 -6.16 2.64 -1.64
CA VAL A 142 -5.19 1.70 -1.07
C VAL A 142 -5.60 0.25 -1.36
N PRO A 143 -4.79 -0.52 -2.12
CA PRO A 143 -5.04 -1.95 -2.32
C PRO A 143 -4.66 -2.72 -1.05
N LEU A 144 -5.57 -3.55 -0.54
CA LEU A 144 -5.35 -4.37 0.65
C LEU A 144 -5.74 -5.84 0.39
N ALA A 145 -5.08 -6.79 1.06
CA ALA A 145 -5.54 -8.16 1.22
C ALA A 145 -5.24 -8.67 2.65
N LEU A 146 -6.15 -9.49 3.19
CA LEU A 146 -6.00 -10.07 4.53
C LEU A 146 -4.73 -10.95 4.64
N PRO A 147 -4.21 -11.18 5.86
CA PRO A 147 -2.93 -11.85 6.04
C PRO A 147 -2.92 -13.30 5.55
N GLY A 148 -1.73 -13.77 5.16
CA GLY A 148 -1.46 -15.15 4.73
C GLY A 148 -0.60 -15.21 3.48
N ASP A 149 0.40 -16.09 3.47
CA ASP A 149 1.38 -16.22 2.37
C ASP A 149 0.77 -16.76 1.07
N ASP A 150 -0.30 -17.56 1.17
CA ASP A 150 -1.06 -18.06 0.01
C ASP A 150 -1.97 -16.95 -0.55
N LEU A 151 -1.36 -15.85 -0.99
CA LEU A 151 -2.03 -14.72 -1.60
C LEU A 151 -2.67 -15.17 -2.93
N THR A 152 -3.91 -14.72 -3.16
CA THR A 152 -4.64 -14.94 -4.42
C THR A 152 -5.19 -13.61 -4.90
N LEU A 153 -5.27 -13.42 -6.22
CA LEU A 153 -5.66 -12.14 -6.80
C LEU A 153 -7.07 -11.72 -6.34
N GLU A 154 -7.98 -12.69 -6.17
CA GLU A 154 -9.37 -12.49 -5.77
C GLU A 154 -9.53 -11.96 -4.34
N ARG A 155 -8.47 -12.07 -3.51
CA ARG A 155 -8.47 -11.53 -2.14
C ARG A 155 -8.05 -10.07 -2.08
N ILE A 156 -7.58 -9.51 -3.19
CA ILE A 156 -7.09 -8.14 -3.25
C ILE A 156 -8.27 -7.22 -3.53
N VAL A 157 -8.49 -6.26 -2.65
CA VAL A 157 -9.55 -5.25 -2.75
C VAL A 157 -8.93 -3.88 -2.53
N ALA A 158 -9.30 -2.90 -3.36
CA ALA A 158 -8.86 -1.53 -3.21
C ALA A 158 -9.89 -0.69 -2.45
N PHE A 159 -9.42 0.12 -1.52
CA PHE A 159 -10.25 0.93 -0.64
C PHE A 159 -10.16 2.40 -1.03
N TRP A 160 -11.29 2.96 -1.46
CA TRP A 160 -11.44 4.39 -1.72
C TRP A 160 -11.65 5.15 -0.42
N CYS A 161 -10.68 5.96 -0.04
CA CYS A 161 -10.74 6.87 1.09
C CYS A 161 -11.08 8.28 0.58
N ASP A 162 -12.10 8.93 1.14
CA ASP A 162 -12.53 10.26 0.68
C ASP A 162 -11.59 11.42 1.09
N GLY A 163 -10.56 11.11 1.88
CA GLY A 163 -9.54 12.06 2.32
C GLY A 163 -9.89 12.83 3.60
N SER A 164 -11.09 12.65 4.16
CA SER A 164 -11.48 13.32 5.41
C SER A 164 -10.80 12.73 6.65
N GLN A 165 -10.43 11.45 6.59
CA GLN A 165 -9.77 10.67 7.64
C GLN A 165 -8.50 10.01 7.07
N GLY A 166 -7.59 9.62 7.96
CA GLY A 166 -6.48 8.71 7.64
C GLY A 166 -6.93 7.26 7.57
N LEU A 167 -6.07 6.40 7.05
CA LEU A 167 -6.22 4.95 7.04
C LEU A 167 -5.11 4.33 7.86
N TYR A 168 -5.48 3.61 8.92
CA TYR A 168 -4.61 2.70 9.64
C TYR A 168 -4.78 1.29 9.08
N ILE A 169 -3.66 0.62 8.81
CA ILE A 169 -3.55 -0.73 8.28
C ILE A 169 -2.94 -1.60 9.38
N ASN A 170 -3.62 -2.71 9.71
CA ASN A 170 -3.15 -3.65 10.73
C ASN A 170 -1.85 -4.33 10.29
N PRO A 171 -1.02 -4.81 11.25
CA PRO A 171 0.14 -5.62 10.92
C PRO A 171 -0.23 -6.85 10.08
N GLY A 172 0.66 -7.23 9.15
CA GLY A 172 0.48 -8.43 8.31
C GLY A 172 -0.55 -8.32 7.17
N ILE A 173 -1.23 -7.18 7.02
CA ILE A 173 -2.10 -6.91 5.86
C ILE A 173 -1.22 -6.66 4.63
N TRP A 174 -1.50 -7.38 3.55
CA TRP A 174 -0.88 -7.10 2.26
C TRP A 174 -1.37 -5.76 1.73
N HIS A 175 -0.45 -4.90 1.33
CA HIS A 175 -0.71 -3.57 0.78
C HIS A 175 0.48 -3.12 -0.08
N ASP A 176 0.40 -1.94 -0.69
CA ASP A 176 1.59 -1.22 -1.17
C ASP A 176 1.46 0.23 -0.70
N GLY A 177 2.06 1.18 -1.41
CA GLY A 177 1.83 2.59 -1.16
C GLY A 177 0.37 3.03 -1.32
N VAL A 178 0.13 4.27 -0.94
CA VAL A 178 -1.15 4.96 -1.14
C VAL A 178 -1.20 5.60 -2.53
N PHE A 179 -2.34 5.49 -3.23
CA PHE A 179 -2.47 6.01 -4.59
C PHE A 179 -3.26 7.32 -4.58
N PRO A 180 -2.64 8.45 -4.97
CA PRO A 180 -3.32 9.73 -5.01
C PRO A 180 -4.22 9.83 -6.23
N VAL A 181 -5.42 10.41 -6.04
CA VAL A 181 -6.26 10.85 -7.16
C VAL A 181 -5.76 12.17 -7.75
N MET A 182 -4.86 12.85 -7.04
CA MET A 182 -4.22 14.08 -7.50
C MET A 182 -2.88 13.76 -8.17
N ARG A 183 -2.36 14.72 -8.95
CA ARG A 183 -1.00 14.61 -9.51
C ARG A 183 0.05 14.36 -8.41
N LYS A 184 -0.08 15.07 -7.29
CA LYS A 184 0.82 14.98 -6.14
C LYS A 184 0.01 15.05 -4.86
N GLN A 185 0.32 14.17 -3.92
CA GLN A 185 -0.27 14.15 -2.58
C GLN A 185 0.74 13.65 -1.57
N SER A 186 0.64 14.14 -0.35
CA SER A 186 1.51 13.76 0.76
C SER A 186 0.68 13.29 1.94
N PHE A 187 1.22 12.32 2.66
CA PHE A 187 0.57 11.68 3.80
C PHE A 187 1.52 11.72 4.97
N LEU A 188 1.02 12.05 6.17
CA LEU A 188 1.76 11.71 7.37
C LEU A 188 1.78 10.18 7.46
N ASP A 189 2.98 9.62 7.52
CA ASP A 189 3.24 8.19 7.65
C ASP A 189 3.76 7.89 9.06
N ARG A 190 3.20 6.85 9.68
CA ARG A 190 3.69 6.30 10.95
C ARG A 190 3.63 4.78 10.88
N GLN A 191 4.73 4.11 11.15
CA GLN A 191 4.87 2.67 10.98
C GLN A 191 5.87 2.06 11.97
N GLY A 192 5.91 0.73 12.04
CA GLY A 192 6.94 -0.01 12.75
C GLY A 192 8.35 0.39 12.30
N ARG A 193 9.24 0.65 13.26
CA ARG A 193 10.60 1.14 12.98
C ARG A 193 11.53 0.04 12.46
N VAL A 194 11.25 -1.22 12.76
CA VAL A 194 12.05 -2.34 12.23
C VAL A 194 11.88 -2.41 10.72
N HIS A 195 10.68 -2.09 10.22
CA HIS A 195 10.34 -2.07 8.80
C HIS A 195 10.69 -3.42 8.14
N ALA A 196 10.32 -4.51 8.82
CA ALA A 196 10.40 -5.82 8.21
C ALA A 196 9.40 -5.85 7.06
N ARG A 197 9.77 -6.45 5.92
CA ARG A 197 8.90 -6.47 4.76
C ARG A 197 8.95 -7.83 4.08
N VAL A 198 7.77 -8.39 3.86
CA VAL A 198 7.57 -9.55 3.00
C VAL A 198 6.87 -9.07 1.74
N SER A 199 7.39 -9.43 0.58
CA SER A 199 7.00 -8.87 -0.71
C SER A 199 6.51 -9.95 -1.66
N CYS A 200 5.52 -9.61 -2.47
CA CYS A 200 5.01 -10.38 -3.59
C CYS A 200 5.16 -9.55 -4.86
N ASN A 201 5.90 -10.05 -5.85
CA ASN A 201 5.99 -9.46 -7.18
C ASN A 201 4.85 -10.04 -8.02
N ILE A 202 3.72 -9.33 -8.07
CA ILE A 202 2.50 -9.76 -8.76
C ILE A 202 2.77 -10.04 -10.24
N ALA A 203 3.62 -9.23 -10.88
CA ALA A 203 3.98 -9.40 -12.28
C ALA A 203 4.71 -10.72 -12.53
N ALA A 204 5.65 -11.09 -11.65
CA ALA A 204 6.43 -12.32 -11.76
C ALA A 204 5.65 -13.56 -11.31
N GLU A 205 4.85 -13.44 -10.24
CA GLU A 205 4.18 -14.58 -9.59
C GLU A 205 2.85 -14.94 -10.26
N PHE A 206 2.11 -13.95 -10.79
CA PHE A 206 0.79 -14.16 -11.38
C PHE A 206 0.71 -13.81 -12.87
N GLY A 207 1.75 -13.17 -13.44
CA GLY A 207 1.78 -12.83 -14.86
C GLY A 207 0.80 -11.72 -15.26
N VAL A 208 0.41 -10.87 -14.31
CA VAL A 208 -0.53 -9.75 -14.53
C VAL A 208 -0.03 -8.46 -13.87
N PHE A 209 -0.55 -7.32 -14.30
CA PHE A 209 -0.59 -6.11 -13.48
C PHE A 209 -1.96 -5.98 -12.82
N LEU A 210 -2.00 -5.54 -11.57
CA LEU A 210 -3.25 -5.21 -10.89
C LEU A 210 -3.74 -3.85 -11.40
N HIS A 211 -4.92 -3.82 -12.01
CA HIS A 211 -5.58 -2.61 -12.44
C HIS A 211 -6.45 -2.08 -11.29
N VAL A 212 -5.99 -0.98 -10.68
CA VAL A 212 -6.68 -0.30 -9.58
C VAL A 212 -7.24 1.02 -10.10
N SER A 213 -8.57 1.17 -10.11
CA SER A 213 -9.22 2.42 -10.49
C SER A 213 -8.98 3.52 -9.44
N LEU A 214 -8.77 4.75 -9.91
CA LEU A 214 -8.67 5.97 -9.09
C LEU A 214 -9.93 6.84 -9.18
N SER A 215 -11.07 6.21 -9.46
CA SER A 215 -12.39 6.80 -9.30
C SER A 215 -13.18 6.06 -8.22
N GLU A 216 -14.08 6.78 -7.56
CA GLU A 216 -15.04 6.15 -6.63
C GLU A 216 -15.94 5.21 -7.44
N SER A 217 -15.77 3.90 -7.22
CA SER A 217 -16.73 2.93 -7.73
C SER A 217 -17.99 2.99 -6.87
N LEU A 218 -19.14 3.23 -7.50
CA LEU A 218 -20.45 3.23 -6.83
C LEU A 218 -21.04 1.81 -6.69
N GLU A 219 -20.23 0.76 -6.81
CA GLU A 219 -20.70 -0.61 -6.60
C GLU A 219 -21.08 -0.80 -5.13
N SER A 220 -22.37 -0.64 -4.85
CA SER A 220 -23.00 -1.11 -3.63
C SER A 220 -22.78 -2.61 -3.53
N LEU A 221 -22.12 -3.06 -2.47
CA LEU A 221 -22.16 -4.45 -2.04
C LEU A 221 -23.60 -4.77 -1.60
N GLU A 222 -24.49 -5.00 -2.56
CA GLU A 222 -25.71 -5.77 -2.32
C GLU A 222 -25.34 -7.25 -2.49
N GLY A 223 -25.30 -7.97 -1.37
CA GLY A 223 -25.06 -9.41 -1.27
C GLY A 223 -25.04 -9.88 0.17
#